data_AF-A0A7X7UIW4-F1
#
_entry.id   AF-A0A7X7UIW4-F1
#
_cell.length_a   1.000
_cell.length_b   1.000
_cell.length_c   1.000
_cell.angle_alpha   90.00
_cell.angle_beta   90.00
_cell.angle_gamma   90.00
#
_symmetry.space_group_name_H-M   'P 1'
#
loop_
_entity.id
_entity.type
_entity.pdbx_description
1 polymer ?
#
loop_
_entity_poly.entity_id
_entity_poly.type
_entity_poly.pdbx_seq_one_letter_code
_entity_poly.pdbx_strand_id
1 'polypeptide(L)'
;MTIQQLIPTEGEICILGYGREGRAMLEYLRKHLPLLRIQVNDGNPDLKAEEKWENDPRVRFVCGEKYLEDLHRFPVIIKSPGIPHHLLQGKTGEARVV
;
A
#
# COMPACT_ATOMS: atom_id res chain seq x y z
N MET A 1 16.51 9.84 -6.25
CA MET A 1 16.03 8.44 -6.33
C MET A 1 14.54 8.49 -6.63
N THR A 2 14.07 7.89 -7.71
CA THR A 2 12.63 7.86 -8.04
C THR A 2 11.96 6.68 -7.34
N ILE A 3 10.67 6.78 -7.02
CA ILE A 3 9.96 5.67 -6.36
C ILE A 3 9.99 4.38 -7.19
N GLN A 4 10.07 4.50 -8.52
CA GLN A 4 10.21 3.37 -9.45
C GLN A 4 11.48 2.55 -9.19
N GLN A 5 12.57 3.16 -8.75
CA GLN A 5 13.82 2.46 -8.39
C GLN A 5 13.70 1.68 -7.07
N LEU A 6 12.67 1.97 -6.27
CA LEU A 6 12.40 1.29 -5.00
C LEU A 6 11.44 0.11 -5.18
N ILE A 7 10.61 0.12 -6.23
CA ILE A 7 9.62 -0.92 -6.47
C ILE A 7 10.32 -2.20 -6.97
N PRO A 8 10.05 -3.36 -6.35
CA PRO A 8 10.63 -4.62 -6.79
C PRO A 8 10.07 -5.06 -8.15
N THR A 9 10.83 -5.89 -8.87
CA THR A 9 10.40 -6.48 -10.15
C THR A 9 9.33 -7.56 -9.97
N GLU A 10 9.29 -8.18 -8.80
CA GLU A 10 8.34 -9.24 -8.44
C GLU A 10 7.75 -9.01 -7.04
N GLY A 11 6.62 -9.66 -6.78
CA GLY A 11 5.88 -9.55 -5.52
C GLY A 11 4.79 -8.49 -5.55
N GLU A 12 4.33 -8.13 -4.37
CA GLU A 12 3.27 -7.15 -4.15
C GLU A 12 3.78 -6.10 -3.17
N ILE A 13 3.43 -4.84 -3.39
CA ILE A 13 3.76 -3.76 -2.44
C ILE A 13 2.52 -3.37 -1.62
N CYS A 14 2.75 -2.75 -0.47
CA CYS A 14 1.69 -2.19 0.35
C CYS A 14 1.65 -0.67 0.24
N ILE A 15 0.49 -0.09 -0.04
CA ILE A 15 0.18 1.30 0.27
C ILE A 15 -0.54 1.31 1.61
N LEU A 16 0.11 1.84 2.65
CA LEU A 16 -0.43 1.86 4.01
C LEU A 16 -1.03 3.25 4.29
N GLY A 17 -2.35 3.31 4.36
CA GLY A 17 -3.17 4.52 4.45
C GLY A 17 -3.66 4.97 3.08
N TYR A 18 -4.98 5.14 2.96
CA TYR A 18 -5.70 5.50 1.73
C TYR A 18 -6.45 6.85 1.85
N GLY A 19 -5.78 7.81 2.49
CA GLY A 19 -6.16 9.22 2.43
C GLY A 19 -5.79 9.88 1.10
N ARG A 20 -5.57 11.20 1.11
CA ARG A 20 -5.18 11.96 -0.09
C ARG A 20 -3.89 11.42 -0.74
N GLU A 21 -2.90 11.07 0.07
CA GLU A 21 -1.58 10.65 -0.41
C GLU A 21 -1.58 9.22 -0.92
N GLY A 22 -2.25 8.29 -0.23
CA GLY A 22 -2.43 6.92 -0.69
C GLY A 22 -3.16 6.83 -2.03
N ARG A 23 -4.20 7.65 -2.24
CA ARG A 23 -4.91 7.76 -3.53
C ARG A 23 -4.00 8.24 -4.65
N ALA A 24 -3.31 9.35 -4.43
CA ALA A 24 -2.38 9.91 -5.41
C ALA A 24 -1.25 8.92 -5.75
N MET A 25 -0.77 8.18 -4.75
CA MET A 25 0.25 7.15 -4.94
C MET A 25 -0.28 5.97 -5.78
N LEU A 26 -1.47 5.47 -5.48
CA LEU A 26 -2.08 4.39 -6.25
C LEU A 26 -2.30 4.81 -7.71
N GLU A 27 -2.82 6.01 -7.95
CA GLU A 27 -2.98 6.58 -9.30
C GLU A 27 -1.64 6.69 -10.04
N TYR A 28 -0.63 7.23 -9.38
CA TYR A 28 0.70 7.37 -9.94
C TYR A 28 1.30 6.01 -10.31
N LEU A 29 1.23 5.03 -9.40
CA LEU A 29 1.80 3.71 -9.63
C LEU A 29 1.04 2.96 -10.70
N ARG A 30 -0.29 3.01 -10.73
CA ARG A 30 -1.05 2.33 -11.78
C ARG A 30 -0.78 2.92 -13.17
N LYS A 31 -0.58 4.24 -13.26
CA LYS A 31 -0.21 4.93 -14.50
C LYS A 31 1.16 4.53 -15.04
N HIS A 32 2.16 4.37 -14.16
CA HIS A 32 3.55 4.15 -14.58
C HIS A 32 3.99 2.69 -14.51
N LEU A 33 3.35 1.88 -13.67
CA LEU A 33 3.66 0.47 -13.40
C LEU A 33 2.36 -0.36 -13.45
N PRO A 34 1.71 -0.46 -14.63
CA PRO A 34 0.37 -1.04 -14.77
C PRO A 34 0.27 -2.52 -14.36
N LEU A 35 1.39 -3.25 -14.35
CA LEU A 35 1.44 -4.66 -13.97
C LEU A 35 1.78 -4.89 -12.49
N LEU A 36 2.11 -3.83 -11.74
CA LEU A 36 2.45 -3.94 -10.33
C LEU A 36 1.25 -4.42 -9.53
N ARG A 37 1.47 -5.40 -8.64
CA ARG A 37 0.48 -5.83 -7.65
C ARG A 37 0.57 -4.89 -6.46
N ILE A 38 -0.57 -4.34 -6.06
CA ILE A 38 -0.67 -3.35 -5.00
C ILE A 38 -1.76 -3.79 -4.04
N GLN A 39 -1.41 -3.92 -2.78
CA GLN A 39 -2.39 -3.99 -1.71
C GLN A 39 -2.46 -2.63 -1.00
N VAL A 40 -3.67 -2.13 -0.83
CA VAL A 40 -3.96 -0.95 -0.02
C VAL A 40 -4.45 -1.40 1.34
N ASN A 41 -3.79 -0.95 2.41
CA ASN A 41 -4.20 -1.20 3.78
C ASN A 41 -4.69 0.10 4.41
N ASP A 42 -5.89 0.12 5.00
CA ASP A 42 -6.39 1.30 5.71
C ASP A 42 -7.16 0.93 6.98
N GLY A 43 -7.01 1.72 8.04
CA GLY A 43 -7.68 1.46 9.31
C GLY A 43 -9.18 1.71 9.30
N ASN A 44 -9.72 2.42 8.30
CA ASN A 44 -11.14 2.70 8.19
C ASN A 44 -11.91 1.47 7.65
N PRO A 45 -12.73 0.78 8.46
CA PRO A 45 -13.48 -0.39 8.01
C PRO A 45 -14.57 -0.05 6.97
N ASP A 46 -15.04 1.20 6.94
CA ASP A 46 -16.06 1.67 6.00
C ASP A 46 -15.45 2.13 4.66
N LEU A 47 -14.12 2.04 4.52
CA LEU A 47 -13.47 2.37 3.27
C LEU A 47 -13.85 1.37 2.19
N LYS A 48 -14.59 1.87 1.20
CA LYS A 48 -14.87 1.16 -0.05
C LYS A 48 -13.79 1.51 -1.08
N ALA A 49 -13.39 0.52 -1.87
CA ALA A 49 -12.60 0.79 -3.06
C ALA A 49 -13.37 1.79 -3.95
N GLU A 50 -12.66 2.75 -4.56
CA GLU A 50 -13.26 3.59 -5.58
C GLU A 50 -13.65 2.72 -6.79
N GLU A 51 -14.77 3.03 -7.45
CA GLU A 51 -15.30 2.26 -8.60
C GLU A 51 -14.23 1.96 -9.66
N LYS A 52 -13.31 2.91 -9.87
CA LYS A 52 -12.21 2.77 -10.84
C LYS A 52 -11.23 1.63 -10.53
N TRP A 53 -11.17 1.17 -9.28
CA TRP A 53 -10.30 0.05 -8.85
C TRP A 53 -11.04 -1.28 -8.75
N GLU A 54 -12.38 -1.29 -8.77
CA GLU A 54 -13.18 -2.52 -8.61
C GLU A 54 -12.85 -3.56 -9.68
N ASN A 55 -12.51 -3.11 -10.90
CA ASN A 55 -12.19 -3.98 -12.03
C ASN A 55 -10.68 -4.20 -12.22
N ASP A 56 -9.84 -3.70 -11.32
CA ASP A 56 -8.39 -3.88 -11.41
C ASP A 56 -7.95 -5.13 -10.61
N PRO A 57 -7.62 -6.25 -11.28
CA PRO A 57 -7.28 -7.50 -10.58
C PRO A 57 -5.94 -7.43 -9.83
N ARG A 58 -5.18 -6.33 -9.98
CA ARG A 58 -3.88 -6.11 -9.34
C ARG A 58 -3.95 -5.07 -8.23
N VAL A 59 -5.14 -4.58 -7.88
CA VAL A 59 -5.38 -3.76 -6.70
C VAL A 59 -6.28 -4.54 -5.74
N ARG A 60 -5.86 -4.66 -4.49
CA ARG A 60 -6.71 -5.21 -3.43
C ARG A 60 -6.71 -4.31 -2.22
N PHE A 61 -7.80 -4.32 -1.47
CA PHE A 61 -7.97 -3.51 -0.26
C PHE A 61 -8.10 -4.43 0.96
N VAL A 62 -7.39 -4.09 2.03
CA VAL A 62 -7.55 -4.68 3.37
C VAL A 62 -7.85 -3.54 4.34
N CYS A 63 -9.09 -3.49 4.80
CA CYS A 63 -9.61 -2.38 5.61
C CYS A 63 -9.97 -2.83 7.03
N GLY A 64 -9.98 -1.90 7.97
CA GLY A 64 -10.40 -2.13 9.35
C GLY A 64 -9.28 -2.70 10.23
N GLU A 65 -9.63 -3.44 11.28
CA GLU A 65 -8.71 -3.80 12.37
C GLU A 65 -7.44 -4.55 11.91
N LYS A 66 -7.53 -5.27 10.80
CA LYS A 66 -6.44 -6.11 10.26
C LYS A 66 -5.46 -5.36 9.34
N TYR A 67 -5.62 -4.05 9.17
CA TYR A 67 -4.81 -3.27 8.22
C TYR A 67 -3.31 -3.22 8.57
N LEU A 68 -2.91 -3.54 9.80
CA LEU A 68 -1.51 -3.65 10.23
C LEU A 68 -1.03 -5.10 10.35
N GLU A 69 -1.85 -6.08 9.99
CA GLU A 69 -1.45 -7.48 9.98
C GLU A 69 -0.58 -7.80 8.75
N ASP A 70 0.28 -8.80 8.91
CA ASP A 70 1.14 -9.35 7.85
C ASP A 70 1.99 -8.35 7.05
N LEU A 71 2.30 -7.18 7.62
CA LEU A 71 3.11 -6.16 6.94
C LEU A 71 4.51 -6.68 6.53
N HIS A 72 5.07 -7.63 7.27
CA HIS A 72 6.37 -8.24 7.03
C HIS A 72 6.50 -8.98 5.69
N ARG A 73 5.39 -9.35 5.05
CA ARG A 73 5.43 -10.06 3.76
C ARG A 73 5.73 -9.14 2.57
N PHE A 74 5.59 -7.84 2.75
CA PHE A 74 5.75 -6.88 1.68
C PHE A 74 7.23 -6.49 1.55
N PRO A 75 7.85 -6.59 0.38
CA PRO A 75 9.19 -6.04 0.15
C PRO A 75 9.24 -4.52 0.35
N VAL A 76 8.15 -3.81 0.01
CA VAL A 76 8.03 -2.35 0.14
C VAL A 76 6.69 -1.98 0.73
N ILE A 77 6.71 -1.08 1.71
CA ILE A 77 5.54 -0.44 2.31
C ILE A 77 5.67 1.06 2.08
N ILE A 78 4.76 1.63 1.30
CA ILE A 78 4.64 3.08 1.13
C ILE A 78 3.62 3.56 2.16
N LYS A 79 4.05 4.24 3.22
CA LYS A 79 3.17 4.68 4.29
C LYS A 79 2.71 6.12 4.09
N SER A 80 1.45 6.37 4.39
CA SER A 80 0.94 7.73 4.57
C SER A 80 1.58 8.38 5.80
N PRO A 81 1.94 9.67 5.77
CA PRO A 81 2.51 10.41 6.92
C PRO A 81 1.62 10.40 8.15
N GLY A 82 0.30 10.30 7.96
CA GLY A 82 -0.68 10.23 9.04
C GLY A 82 -0.64 8.93 9.85
N ILE A 83 0.15 7.93 9.45
CA ILE A 83 0.31 6.67 10.20
C ILE A 83 1.58 6.76 11.05
N PRO A 84 1.44 6.82 12.39
CA PRO A 84 2.58 6.93 13.27
C PRO A 84 3.54 5.74 13.14
N HIS A 85 4.84 6.02 13.08
CA HIS A 85 5.85 4.98 12.88
C HIS A 85 5.89 3.95 14.02
N HIS A 86 5.56 4.36 15.26
CA HIS A 86 5.53 3.44 16.40
C HIS A 86 4.51 2.30 16.23
N LEU A 87 3.44 2.49 15.45
CA LEU A 87 2.48 1.43 15.14
C LEU A 87 3.06 0.30 14.30
N LEU A 88 4.17 0.56 13.60
CA LEU A 88 4.82 -0.38 12.69
C LEU A 88 5.95 -1.19 13.36
N GLN A 89 6.33 -0.84 14.58
CA GLN A 89 7.43 -1.50 15.29
C GLN A 89 7.18 -3.00 15.43
N GLY A 90 8.13 -3.81 14.97
CA GLY A 90 8.04 -5.27 14.98
C GLY A 90 7.07 -5.89 13.97
N LYS A 91 6.41 -5.09 13.11
CA LYS A 91 5.41 -5.59 12.15
C LYS A 91 5.94 -5.73 10.72
N THR A 92 6.98 -4.96 10.37
CA THR A 92 7.42 -4.79 8.97
C THR A 92 8.54 -5.74 8.55
N GLY A 93 9.14 -6.51 9.46
CA GLY A 93 10.28 -7.38 9.14
C GLY A 93 11.39 -6.61 8.40
N GLU A 94 11.81 -7.14 7.25
CA GLU A 94 12.83 -6.54 6.38
C GLU A 94 12.25 -5.57 5.33
N ALA A 95 10.94 -5.28 5.37
CA ALA A 95 10.30 -4.40 4.41
C ALA A 95 10.96 -3.02 4.39
N ARG A 96 11.19 -2.51 3.18
CA ARG A 96 11.57 -1.11 3.03
C ARG A 96 10.33 -0.24 3.22
N VAL A 97 10.31 0.51 4.32
CA VAL A 97 9.25 1.48 4.61
C VAL A 97 9.64 2.85 4.06
N VAL A 98 8.78 3.42 3.22
CA VAL A 98 8.95 4.74 2.59
C VAL A 98 7.84 5.66 3.04
#